data_AF-A0A162TS59-F1
#
_entry.id   AF-A0A162TS59-F1
#
_cell.length_a   1.000
_cell.length_b   1.000
_cell.length_c   1.000
_cell.angle_alpha   90.00
_cell.angle_beta   90.00
_cell.angle_gamma   90.00
#
_symmetry.space_group_name_H-M   'P 1'
#
loop_
_entity.id
_entity.type
_entity.pdbx_description
1 polymer ?
#
loop_
_entity_poly.entity_id
_entity_poly.type
_entity_poly.pdbx_seq_one_letter_code
_entity_poly.pdbx_strand_id
1 'polypeptide(L)'
;MSKAIPSKSIPKRALSITTSFDWVRSKTILMWRTIALMIFIAAVSRQVDFLITQADRRAVVLPHAIVYFALALCGVIVGLSLPISTRRVGETLLRTLLPKTAETKRKELLRSIAACIVFLGMLPVPLWTLPTLNAFLDGHIWLFVEANLSLVLTGFLTGSAWSILLPNRLWLALLFQTVLVFMMLTNILASSSW
;
A
#
# COMPACT_ATOMS: atom_id res chain seq x y z
N MET A 1 35.76 3.86 -61.91
CA MET A 1 35.05 5.10 -61.49
C MET A 1 34.20 4.78 -60.27
N SER A 2 34.69 5.13 -59.08
CA SER A 2 34.04 4.83 -57.79
C SER A 2 33.10 5.98 -57.42
N LYS A 3 31.81 5.69 -57.22
CA LYS A 3 30.81 6.67 -56.76
C LYS A 3 30.82 6.71 -55.23
N ALA A 4 31.27 7.83 -54.67
CA ALA A 4 31.18 8.11 -53.24
C ALA A 4 29.71 8.27 -52.80
N ILE A 5 29.31 7.52 -51.78
CA ILE A 5 27.99 7.60 -51.16
C ILE A 5 28.04 8.72 -50.10
N PRO A 6 27.15 9.75 -50.15
CA PRO A 6 27.17 10.80 -49.16
C PRO A 6 26.63 10.31 -47.82
N SER A 7 27.47 10.41 -46.78
CA SER A 7 27.14 10.19 -45.38
C SER A 7 26.05 11.19 -44.95
N LYS A 8 24.82 10.69 -44.77
CA LYS A 8 23.72 11.45 -44.13
C LYS A 8 24.07 11.68 -42.67
N SER A 9 24.40 12.93 -42.33
CA SER A 9 24.49 13.40 -40.95
C SER A 9 23.12 13.27 -40.29
N ILE A 10 23.02 12.38 -39.30
CA ILE A 10 21.82 12.23 -38.47
C ILE A 10 21.68 13.52 -37.64
N PRO A 11 20.54 14.24 -37.72
CA PRO A 11 20.35 15.43 -36.92
C PRO A 11 20.29 15.07 -35.44
N LYS A 12 21.28 15.53 -34.66
CA LYS A 12 21.23 15.61 -33.20
C LYS A 12 20.14 16.62 -32.81
N ARG A 13 18.87 16.20 -32.74
CA ARG A 13 17.78 17.06 -32.26
C ARG A 13 16.93 16.37 -31.21
N ALA A 14 16.82 17.04 -30.06
CA ALA A 14 15.83 16.90 -29.00
C ALA A 14 15.98 15.72 -28.03
N LEU A 15 17.01 15.77 -27.17
CA LEU A 15 17.05 15.10 -25.87
C LEU A 15 17.15 16.18 -24.78
N SER A 16 16.07 16.86 -24.43
CA SER A 16 16.09 17.81 -23.30
C SER A 16 14.77 18.07 -22.57
N ILE A 17 13.66 17.40 -22.93
CA ILE A 17 12.36 17.63 -22.27
C ILE A 17 11.98 16.51 -21.28
N THR A 18 12.66 15.36 -21.30
CA THR A 18 12.36 14.24 -20.40
C THR A 18 12.87 14.42 -18.98
N THR A 19 13.91 15.25 -18.76
CA THR A 19 14.57 15.38 -17.45
C THR A 19 13.72 16.11 -16.40
N SER A 20 12.86 17.05 -16.80
CA SER A 20 12.01 17.80 -15.87
C SER A 20 10.84 16.98 -15.33
N PHE A 21 10.28 16.08 -16.14
CA PHE A 21 9.13 15.25 -15.76
C PHE A 21 9.54 14.12 -14.79
N ASP A 22 10.72 13.52 -14.98
CA ASP A 22 11.26 12.50 -14.09
C ASP A 22 11.59 13.07 -12.69
N TRP A 23 12.01 14.33 -12.62
CA TRP A 23 12.37 14.99 -11.37
C TRP A 23 11.15 15.31 -10.48
N VAL A 24 10.06 15.83 -11.06
CA VAL A 24 8.80 16.08 -10.33
C VAL A 24 8.25 14.77 -9.77
N ARG A 25 8.26 13.71 -10.58
CA ARG A 25 7.82 12.38 -10.17
C ARG A 25 8.65 11.81 -9.02
N SER A 26 9.97 12.00 -9.05
CA SER A 26 10.88 11.56 -7.99
C SER A 26 10.58 12.22 -6.65
N LYS A 27 10.35 13.55 -6.65
CA LYS A 27 10.01 14.30 -5.44
C LYS A 27 8.70 13.86 -4.81
N THR A 28 7.67 13.64 -5.62
CA THR A 28 6.36 13.18 -5.10
C THR A 28 6.48 11.80 -4.48
N ILE A 29 7.21 10.86 -5.09
CA ILE A 29 7.45 9.52 -4.53
C ILE A 29 8.19 9.62 -3.19
N LEU A 30 9.25 10.44 -3.12
CA LEU A 30 9.99 10.65 -1.89
C LEU A 30 9.08 11.21 -0.79
N MET A 31 8.26 12.22 -1.12
CA MET A 31 7.31 12.81 -0.18
C MET A 31 6.32 11.77 0.37
N TRP A 32 5.70 10.95 -0.47
CA TRP A 32 4.79 9.88 -0.01
C TRP A 32 5.47 8.87 0.91
N ARG A 33 6.71 8.47 0.60
CA ARG A 33 7.49 7.55 1.44
C ARG A 33 7.86 8.17 2.77
N THR A 34 8.24 9.44 2.78
CA THR A 34 8.49 10.18 4.03
C THR A 34 7.22 10.28 4.86
N ILE A 35 6.08 10.58 4.25
CA ILE A 35 4.77 10.60 4.94
C ILE A 35 4.47 9.23 5.55
N ALA A 36 4.63 8.14 4.79
CA ALA A 36 4.42 6.79 5.30
C ALA A 36 5.35 6.47 6.47
N LEU A 37 6.63 6.81 6.38
CA LEU A 37 7.61 6.61 7.45
C LEU A 37 7.25 7.40 8.71
N MET A 38 6.81 8.65 8.56
CA MET A 38 6.36 9.48 9.69
C MET A 38 5.12 8.88 10.36
N ILE A 39 4.15 8.38 9.58
CA ILE A 39 2.97 7.69 10.11
C ILE A 39 3.39 6.44 10.88
N PHE A 40 4.31 5.64 10.34
CA PHE A 40 4.82 4.44 10.99
C PHE A 40 5.50 4.77 12.33
N ILE A 41 6.46 5.70 12.33
CA ILE A 41 7.19 6.12 13.53
C ILE A 41 6.22 6.65 14.59
N ALA A 42 5.22 7.43 14.19
CA ALA A 42 4.20 7.93 15.11
C ALA A 42 3.39 6.77 15.71
N ALA A 43 2.94 5.83 14.87
CA ALA A 43 2.11 4.69 15.28
C ALA A 43 2.81 3.73 16.25
N VAL A 44 4.13 3.56 16.12
CA VAL A 44 4.93 2.69 17.02
C VAL A 44 5.69 3.46 18.12
N SER A 45 5.38 4.75 18.30
CA SER A 45 6.06 5.58 19.30
C SER A 45 5.65 5.21 20.73
N ARG A 46 6.57 5.42 21.67
CA ARG A 46 6.32 5.20 23.11
C ARG A 46 5.13 6.03 23.63
N GLN A 47 4.89 7.20 23.07
CA GLN A 47 3.75 8.06 23.42
C GLN A 47 2.42 7.41 23.05
N VAL A 48 2.34 6.78 21.87
CA VAL A 48 1.13 6.07 21.43
C VAL A 48 0.89 4.82 22.26
N ASP A 49 1.95 4.08 22.59
CA ASP A 49 1.89 2.92 23.49
C ASP A 49 1.35 3.29 24.88
N PHE A 50 1.81 4.42 25.42
CA PHE A 50 1.29 4.96 26.67
C PHE A 50 -0.19 5.36 26.58
N LEU A 51 -0.62 5.98 25.48
CA LEU A 51 -2.02 6.34 25.25
C LEU A 51 -2.92 5.10 25.15
N ILE A 52 -2.45 4.06 24.48
CA ILE A 52 -3.12 2.75 24.41
C ILE A 52 -3.28 2.17 25.81
N THR A 53 -2.19 2.09 26.58
CA THR A 53 -2.21 1.54 27.95
C THR A 53 -3.20 2.30 28.86
N GLN A 54 -3.32 3.62 28.70
CA GLN A 54 -4.31 4.41 29.44
C GLN A 54 -5.75 4.14 28.98
N ALA A 55 -5.95 3.90 27.70
CA ALA A 55 -7.26 3.59 27.11
C ALA A 55 -7.76 2.20 27.52
N ASP A 56 -6.85 1.23 27.66
CA ASP A 56 -7.19 -0.13 28.09
C ASP A 56 -7.70 -0.17 29.53
N ARG A 57 -7.12 0.67 30.40
CA ARG A 57 -7.64 0.87 31.77
C ARG A 57 -9.08 1.40 31.79
N ARG A 58 -9.55 1.96 30.67
CA ARG A 58 -10.90 2.50 30.48
C ARG A 58 -11.75 1.66 29.53
N ALA A 59 -11.30 0.46 29.14
CA ALA A 59 -12.05 -0.42 28.24
C ALA A 59 -12.36 0.22 26.86
N VAL A 60 -11.45 1.07 26.36
CA VAL A 60 -11.65 1.82 25.09
C VAL A 60 -10.83 1.22 23.95
N VAL A 61 -11.51 0.66 22.93
CA VAL A 61 -10.91 0.03 21.73
C VAL A 61 -10.42 1.03 20.68
N LEU A 62 -10.92 2.27 20.72
CA LEU A 62 -10.70 3.25 19.67
C LEU A 62 -9.22 3.56 19.37
N PRO A 63 -8.32 3.73 20.36
CA PRO A 63 -6.90 3.98 20.08
C PRO A 63 -6.20 2.83 19.35
N HIS A 64 -6.50 1.60 19.70
CA HIS A 64 -6.00 0.40 18.99
C HIS A 64 -6.39 0.42 17.52
N ALA A 65 -7.68 0.66 17.25
CA ALA A 65 -8.20 0.74 15.89
C ALA A 65 -7.51 1.84 15.06
N ILE A 66 -7.23 2.99 15.68
CA ILE A 66 -6.51 4.10 15.02
C ILE A 66 -5.08 3.70 14.67
N VAL A 67 -4.37 3.02 15.58
CA VAL A 67 -2.98 2.57 15.33
C VAL A 67 -2.93 1.53 14.23
N TYR A 68 -3.81 0.53 14.26
CA TYR A 68 -3.87 -0.49 13.21
C TYR A 68 -4.21 0.12 11.85
N PHE A 69 -5.13 1.11 11.83
CA PHE A 69 -5.39 1.86 10.63
C PHE A 69 -4.16 2.63 10.14
N ALA A 70 -3.45 3.34 11.02
CA ALA A 70 -2.25 4.09 10.66
C ALA A 70 -1.17 3.19 10.04
N LEU A 71 -0.96 1.99 10.60
CA LEU A 71 -0.03 0.99 10.07
C LEU A 71 -0.45 0.47 8.69
N ALA A 72 -1.73 0.11 8.53
CA ALA A 72 -2.27 -0.31 7.24
C ALA A 72 -2.18 0.81 6.19
N LEU A 73 -2.51 2.05 6.56
CA LEU A 73 -2.42 3.24 5.70
C LEU A 73 -0.98 3.51 5.27
N CYS A 74 -0.02 3.40 6.19
CA CYS A 74 1.41 3.47 5.88
C CYS A 74 1.77 2.47 4.77
N GLY A 75 1.38 1.21 4.95
CA GLY A 75 1.55 0.17 3.92
C GLY A 75 0.94 0.57 2.57
N VAL A 76 -0.32 1.01 2.57
CA VAL A 76 -1.04 1.43 1.35
C VAL A 76 -0.30 2.56 0.63
N ILE A 77 0.15 3.58 1.35
CA ILE A 77 0.92 4.69 0.77
C ILE A 77 2.22 4.19 0.13
N VAL A 78 2.95 3.30 0.79
CA VAL A 78 4.18 2.71 0.24
C VAL A 78 3.86 1.92 -1.02
N GLY A 79 2.82 1.09 -1.02
CA GLY A 79 2.39 0.31 -2.19
C GLY A 79 1.99 1.20 -3.37
N LEU A 80 1.24 2.27 -3.11
CA LEU A 80 0.83 3.25 -4.12
C LEU A 80 2.00 4.10 -4.65
N SER A 81 3.11 4.21 -3.91
CA SER A 81 4.31 4.93 -4.35
C SER A 81 5.14 4.17 -5.40
N LEU A 82 4.81 2.89 -5.66
CA LEU A 82 5.55 1.99 -6.54
C LEU A 82 4.75 1.45 -7.76
N PRO A 83 3.86 2.24 -8.40
CA PRO A 83 2.85 1.69 -9.31
C PRO A 83 3.44 1.02 -10.57
N ILE A 84 4.51 1.60 -11.13
CA ILE A 84 5.18 1.02 -12.31
C ILE A 84 5.93 -0.27 -11.92
N SER A 85 6.62 -0.25 -10.78
CA SER A 85 7.42 -1.39 -10.35
C SER A 85 6.52 -2.60 -10.09
N THR A 86 5.47 -2.40 -9.28
CA THR A 86 4.50 -3.44 -8.94
C THR A 86 3.86 -4.04 -10.19
N ARG A 87 3.46 -3.21 -11.15
CA ARG A 87 2.86 -3.69 -12.40
C ARG A 87 3.85 -4.47 -13.25
N ARG A 88 5.07 -3.97 -13.45
CA ARG A 88 6.11 -4.66 -14.23
C ARG A 88 6.49 -5.99 -13.60
N VAL A 89 6.64 -6.04 -12.28
CA VAL A 89 6.93 -7.27 -11.54
C VAL A 89 5.78 -8.26 -11.70
N GLY A 90 4.52 -7.83 -11.52
CA GLY A 90 3.35 -8.69 -11.70
C GLY A 90 3.22 -9.24 -13.13
N GLU A 91 3.40 -8.40 -14.14
CA GLU A 91 3.37 -8.81 -15.56
C GLU A 91 4.52 -9.79 -15.89
N THR A 92 5.72 -9.56 -15.33
CA THR A 92 6.90 -10.42 -15.51
C THR A 92 6.71 -11.78 -14.83
N LEU A 93 6.17 -11.78 -13.61
CA LEU A 93 5.90 -12.99 -12.84
C LEU A 93 4.87 -13.86 -13.57
N LEU A 94 3.76 -13.26 -14.03
CA LEU A 94 2.75 -13.99 -14.81
C LEU A 94 3.26 -14.46 -16.16
N ARG A 95 4.15 -13.70 -16.82
CA ARG A 95 4.81 -14.15 -18.06
C ARG A 95 5.69 -15.38 -17.81
N THR A 96 6.35 -15.43 -16.66
CA THR A 96 7.22 -16.55 -16.28
C THR A 96 6.40 -17.79 -15.89
N LEU A 97 5.32 -17.60 -15.13
CA LEU A 97 4.44 -18.70 -14.68
C LEU A 97 3.54 -19.22 -15.80
N LEU A 98 3.08 -18.37 -16.73
CA LEU A 98 2.12 -18.70 -17.78
C LEU A 98 2.61 -18.27 -19.17
N PRO A 99 3.74 -18.81 -19.67
CA PRO A 99 4.39 -18.33 -20.90
C PRO A 99 3.55 -18.54 -22.17
N LYS A 100 2.71 -19.59 -22.21
CA LYS A 100 1.85 -19.94 -23.36
C LYS A 100 0.53 -19.16 -23.41
N THR A 101 0.21 -18.39 -22.38
CA THR A 101 -1.07 -17.69 -22.28
C THR A 101 -1.02 -16.36 -23.03
N ALA A 102 -2.09 -16.05 -23.78
CA ALA A 102 -2.24 -14.78 -24.47
C ALA A 102 -2.06 -13.59 -23.52
N GLU A 103 -1.47 -12.49 -24.00
CA GLU A 103 -1.16 -11.31 -23.17
C GLU A 103 -2.43 -10.68 -22.57
N THR A 104 -3.53 -10.68 -23.32
CA THR A 104 -4.85 -10.20 -22.87
C THR A 104 -5.34 -10.97 -21.64
N LYS A 105 -5.31 -12.30 -21.69
CA LYS A 105 -5.69 -13.17 -20.57
C LYS A 105 -4.78 -13.01 -19.35
N ARG A 106 -3.47 -12.80 -19.55
CA ARG A 106 -2.54 -12.52 -18.44
C ARG A 106 -2.83 -11.18 -17.76
N LYS A 107 -3.18 -10.14 -18.52
CA LYS A 107 -3.59 -8.84 -17.96
C LYS A 107 -4.89 -8.93 -17.18
N GLU A 108 -5.85 -9.71 -17.67
CA GLU A 108 -7.11 -9.99 -16.97
C GLU A 108 -6.85 -10.73 -15.67
N LEU A 109 -6.06 -11.80 -15.70
CA LEU A 109 -5.67 -12.56 -14.51
C LEU A 109 -4.95 -11.68 -13.48
N LEU A 110 -4.05 -10.80 -13.92
CA LEU A 110 -3.37 -9.85 -13.02
C LEU A 110 -4.37 -8.95 -12.28
N ARG A 111 -5.41 -8.48 -12.98
CA ARG A 111 -6.48 -7.68 -12.37
C ARG A 111 -7.32 -8.51 -11.42
N SER A 112 -7.66 -9.75 -11.76
CA SER A 112 -8.38 -10.67 -10.87
C SER A 112 -7.60 -10.97 -9.60
N ILE A 113 -6.28 -11.21 -9.72
CA ILE A 113 -5.39 -11.39 -8.57
C ILE A 113 -5.35 -10.12 -7.72
N ALA A 114 -5.21 -8.94 -8.34
CA ALA A 114 -5.23 -7.68 -7.61
C ALA A 114 -6.57 -7.47 -6.86
N ALA A 115 -7.71 -7.75 -7.50
CA ALA A 115 -9.01 -7.69 -6.85
C ALA A 115 -9.12 -8.67 -5.67
N CYS A 116 -8.61 -9.89 -5.83
CA CYS A 116 -8.54 -10.88 -4.77
C CYS A 116 -7.68 -10.40 -3.60
N ILE A 117 -6.52 -9.80 -3.86
CA ILE A 117 -5.64 -9.22 -2.83
C ILE A 117 -6.37 -8.12 -2.05
N VAL A 118 -7.09 -7.22 -2.73
CA VAL A 118 -7.89 -6.17 -2.05
C VAL A 118 -8.94 -6.79 -1.15
N PHE A 119 -9.69 -7.79 -1.66
CA PHE A 119 -10.73 -8.47 -0.88
C PHE A 119 -10.15 -9.22 0.32
N LEU A 120 -9.09 -10.00 0.11
CA LEU A 120 -8.37 -10.72 1.17
C LEU A 120 -7.75 -9.76 2.18
N GLY A 121 -7.28 -8.58 1.77
CA GLY A 121 -6.77 -7.55 2.68
C GLY A 121 -7.83 -6.95 3.59
N MET A 122 -9.11 -7.04 3.22
CA MET A 122 -10.23 -6.57 4.04
C MET A 122 -10.70 -7.62 5.06
N LEU A 123 -10.50 -8.92 4.80
CA LEU A 123 -10.96 -9.99 5.68
C LEU A 123 -10.35 -10.00 7.10
N PRO A 124 -9.06 -9.63 7.31
CA PRO A 124 -8.49 -9.58 8.64
C PRO A 124 -9.00 -8.41 9.49
N VAL A 125 -9.66 -7.41 8.90
CA VAL A 125 -10.07 -6.19 9.62
C VAL A 125 -10.88 -6.50 10.88
N PRO A 126 -11.89 -7.39 10.86
CA PRO A 126 -12.60 -7.78 12.07
C PRO A 126 -11.72 -8.52 13.08
N LEU A 127 -10.74 -9.32 12.64
CA LEU A 127 -9.82 -10.03 13.54
C LEU A 127 -9.01 -9.04 14.38
N TRP A 128 -8.52 -7.96 13.77
CA TRP A 128 -7.78 -6.90 14.45
C TRP A 128 -8.64 -6.05 15.40
N THR A 129 -9.96 -6.18 15.31
CA THR A 129 -10.89 -5.53 16.26
C THR A 129 -11.28 -6.44 17.43
N LEU A 130 -10.80 -7.69 17.47
CA LEU A 130 -11.13 -8.63 18.54
C LEU A 130 -10.37 -8.31 19.84
N PRO A 131 -11.08 -8.02 20.94
CA PRO A 131 -10.52 -7.84 22.29
C PRO A 131 -9.50 -8.90 22.70
N THR A 132 -9.85 -10.16 22.50
CA THR A 132 -9.07 -11.31 22.95
C THR A 132 -7.76 -11.48 22.19
N LEU A 133 -7.76 -11.13 20.90
CA LEU A 133 -6.55 -11.17 20.09
C LEU A 133 -5.57 -10.08 20.54
N ASN A 134 -6.07 -8.86 20.80
CA ASN A 134 -5.22 -7.75 21.24
C ASN A 134 -4.59 -8.04 22.61
N ALA A 135 -5.39 -8.49 23.59
CA ALA A 135 -4.87 -8.87 24.90
C ALA A 135 -3.83 -10.01 24.82
N PHE A 136 -3.97 -10.94 23.87
CA PHE A 136 -2.98 -11.97 23.63
C PHE A 136 -1.68 -11.41 23.03
N LEU A 137 -1.79 -10.49 22.07
CA LEU A 137 -0.63 -9.81 21.46
C LEU A 137 0.14 -8.96 22.48
N ASP A 138 -0.56 -8.28 23.39
CA ASP A 138 0.06 -7.44 24.43
C ASP A 138 0.93 -8.26 25.39
N GLY A 139 0.56 -9.52 25.63
CA GLY A 139 1.37 -10.46 26.41
C GLY A 139 2.63 -10.97 25.69
N HIS A 140 2.75 -10.78 24.37
CA HIS A 140 3.78 -11.38 23.54
C HIS A 140 4.45 -10.35 22.61
N ILE A 141 5.47 -9.66 23.12
CA ILE A 141 6.14 -8.54 22.43
C ILE A 141 6.60 -8.87 20.99
N TRP A 142 7.12 -10.08 20.74
CA TRP A 142 7.56 -10.48 19.40
C TRP A 142 6.38 -10.64 18.44
N LEU A 143 5.28 -11.22 18.93
CA LEU A 143 4.07 -11.41 18.14
C LEU A 143 3.38 -10.08 17.85
N PHE A 144 3.43 -9.14 18.79
CA PHE A 144 2.95 -7.77 18.58
C PHE A 144 3.71 -7.06 17.45
N VAL A 145 5.04 -7.20 17.40
CA VAL A 145 5.85 -6.67 16.29
C VAL A 145 5.48 -7.34 14.97
N GLU A 146 5.34 -8.67 14.94
CA GLU A 146 4.92 -9.41 13.75
C GLU A 146 3.53 -9.00 13.27
N ALA A 147 2.58 -8.78 14.18
CA ALA A 147 1.25 -8.28 13.87
C ALA A 147 1.30 -6.89 13.22
N ASN A 148 2.08 -5.97 13.79
CA ASN A 148 2.26 -4.63 13.23
C ASN A 148 2.89 -4.69 11.83
N LEU A 149 3.91 -5.53 11.62
CA LEU A 149 4.52 -5.74 10.31
C LEU A 149 3.53 -6.38 9.32
N SER A 150 2.68 -7.30 9.78
CA SER A 150 1.64 -7.94 8.97
C SER A 150 0.58 -6.94 8.52
N LEU A 151 0.20 -5.98 9.36
CA LEU A 151 -0.69 -4.87 8.99
C LEU A 151 -0.05 -3.97 7.92
N VAL A 152 1.21 -3.60 8.10
CA VAL A 152 1.95 -2.81 7.09
C VAL A 152 2.06 -3.58 5.77
N LEU A 153 2.37 -4.89 5.82
CA LEU A 153 2.46 -5.75 4.64
C LEU A 153 1.11 -5.87 3.93
N THR A 154 0.03 -6.09 4.67
CA THR A 154 -1.33 -6.16 4.13
C THR A 154 -1.70 -4.84 3.44
N GLY A 155 -1.40 -3.71 4.08
CA GLY A 155 -1.56 -2.38 3.48
C GLY A 155 -0.74 -2.23 2.20
N PHE A 156 0.53 -2.64 2.22
CA PHE A 156 1.42 -2.59 1.05
C PHE A 156 0.89 -3.41 -0.13
N LEU A 157 0.43 -4.63 0.12
CA LEU A 157 -0.16 -5.50 -0.92
C LEU A 157 -1.46 -4.89 -1.45
N THR A 158 -2.30 -4.34 -0.59
CA THR A 158 -3.55 -3.67 -0.97
C THR A 158 -3.28 -2.42 -1.81
N GLY A 159 -2.35 -1.55 -1.41
CA GLY A 159 -1.95 -0.38 -2.18
C GLY A 159 -1.33 -0.76 -3.53
N SER A 160 -0.49 -1.79 -3.53
CA SER A 160 0.06 -2.39 -4.76
C SER A 160 -1.03 -2.89 -5.70
N ALA A 161 -2.03 -3.59 -5.19
CA ALA A 161 -3.16 -4.09 -5.96
C ALA A 161 -4.03 -2.96 -6.53
N TRP A 162 -4.29 -1.91 -5.75
CA TRP A 162 -4.96 -0.71 -6.23
C TRP A 162 -4.21 -0.02 -7.37
N SER A 163 -2.88 -0.05 -7.35
CA SER A 163 -2.07 0.50 -8.46
C SER A 163 -2.25 -0.25 -9.79
N ILE A 164 -2.59 -1.54 -9.72
CA ILE A 164 -2.91 -2.38 -10.87
C ILE A 164 -4.33 -2.12 -11.37
N LEU A 165 -5.29 -2.00 -10.44
CA LEU A 165 -6.72 -1.81 -10.75
C LEU A 165 -7.04 -0.39 -11.24
N LEU A 166 -6.43 0.63 -10.62
CA LEU A 166 -6.74 2.06 -10.83
C LEU A 166 -5.48 2.87 -11.21
N PRO A 167 -4.80 2.57 -12.32
CA PRO A 167 -3.50 3.17 -12.65
C PRO A 167 -3.52 4.70 -12.77
N ASN A 168 -4.68 5.28 -13.13
CA ASN A 168 -4.85 6.72 -13.34
C ASN A 168 -5.65 7.40 -12.21
N ARG A 169 -6.10 6.67 -11.20
CA ARG A 169 -7.00 7.16 -10.14
C ARG A 169 -6.61 6.65 -8.76
N LEU A 170 -5.32 6.67 -8.45
CA LEU A 170 -4.77 6.17 -7.17
C LEU A 170 -5.37 6.89 -5.95
N TRP A 171 -5.78 8.15 -6.09
CA TRP A 171 -6.45 8.90 -5.02
C TRP A 171 -7.79 8.28 -4.60
N LEU A 172 -8.49 7.57 -5.51
CA LEU A 172 -9.72 6.85 -5.16
C LEU A 172 -9.45 5.72 -4.18
N ALA A 173 -8.30 5.05 -4.28
CA ALA A 173 -7.92 4.00 -3.34
C ALA A 173 -7.81 4.54 -1.90
N LEU A 174 -7.25 5.74 -1.74
CA LEU A 174 -7.19 6.42 -0.44
C LEU A 174 -8.60 6.77 0.06
N LEU A 175 -9.49 7.22 -0.82
CA LEU A 175 -10.88 7.53 -0.45
C LEU A 175 -11.64 6.28 0.01
N PHE A 176 -11.50 5.16 -0.71
CA PHE A 176 -12.09 3.88 -0.31
C PHE A 176 -11.56 3.42 1.05
N GLN A 177 -10.26 3.55 1.30
CA GLN A 177 -9.67 3.19 2.59
C GLN A 177 -10.24 4.06 3.73
N THR A 178 -10.37 5.38 3.52
CA THR A 178 -10.97 6.29 4.51
C THR A 178 -12.43 5.93 4.80
N VAL A 179 -13.22 5.58 3.79
CA VAL A 179 -14.62 5.15 3.98
C VAL A 179 -14.68 3.86 4.81
N LEU A 180 -13.83 2.89 4.50
CA LEU A 180 -13.73 1.63 5.25
C LEU A 180 -13.43 1.85 6.73
N VAL A 181 -12.53 2.78 7.01
CA VAL A 181 -12.12 3.14 8.36
C VAL A 181 -13.24 3.86 9.07
N PHE A 182 -13.92 4.79 8.40
CA PHE A 182 -15.07 5.47 8.96
C PHE A 182 -16.18 4.48 9.32
N MET A 183 -16.45 3.50 8.47
CA MET A 183 -17.39 2.42 8.76
C MET A 183 -16.93 1.57 9.96
N MET A 184 -15.66 1.20 10.04
CA MET A 184 -15.11 0.43 11.15
C MET A 184 -15.20 1.20 12.47
N LEU A 185 -14.79 2.48 12.47
CA LEU A 185 -14.88 3.37 13.62
C LEU A 185 -16.34 3.55 14.06
N THR A 186 -17.26 3.73 13.11
CA THR A 186 -18.69 3.84 13.41
C THR A 186 -19.23 2.55 14.03
N ASN A 187 -18.79 1.39 13.52
CA ASN A 187 -19.20 0.09 14.08
C ASN A 187 -18.67 -0.11 15.50
N ILE A 188 -17.40 0.22 15.75
CA ILE A 188 -16.78 0.15 17.09
C ILE A 188 -17.45 1.14 18.07
N LEU A 189 -17.79 2.34 17.61
CA LEU A 189 -18.49 3.35 18.41
C LEU A 189 -19.94 2.94 18.70
N ALA A 190 -20.61 2.28 17.75
CA ALA A 190 -21.97 1.79 17.90
C ALA A 190 -22.05 0.56 18.82
N SER A 191 -20.99 -0.26 18.88
CA SER A 191 -20.89 -1.42 19.76
C SER A 191 -20.28 -1.07 21.13
N SER A 192 -20.44 0.17 21.60
CA SER A 192 -19.66 0.80 22.66
C SER A 192 -19.25 -0.08 23.85
N SER A 193 -17.97 0.09 24.23
CA SER A 193 -17.21 -0.47 25.38
C SER A 193 -16.92 -1.97 25.39
N TRP A 194 -15.68 -2.33 25.74
CA TRP A 194 -15.38 -3.66 26.30
C TRP A 194 -16.30 -3.99 27.47
#